data_AF-A0A225VJD8-F1
#
_entry.id   AF-A0A225VJD8-F1
#
_cell.length_a   1.000
_cell.length_b   1.000
_cell.length_c   1.000
_cell.angle_alpha   90.00
_cell.angle_beta   90.00
_cell.angle_gamma   90.00
#
_symmetry.space_group_name_H-M   'P 1'
#
loop_
_entity.id
_entity.type
_entity.pdbx_description
1 polymer ?
#
loop_
_entity_poly.entity_id
_entity_poly.type
_entity_poly.pdbx_seq_one_letter_code
_entity_poly.pdbx_strand_id
1 'polypeptide(L)'
;MQKLKTLNQDLDEGVLGVVAAKVHVVEYQKRGLPHVHILLILRSEDKPVSAEDVDRLVSAELPDKEKHPELYETVISNMLHGPCGQQNPNCPCMKNGKCSKKFPKVFADETVMADDKYPTYMRRPRPEGTLNHKGKMWDNATINKWINLIRRGDRTKLTAFFNLCARDPEGTENLLYKDVPKKYRWDDRTKRWKLYKTYVASLGQLVHVSPQDPERFYLRILLCHRRSPKLFEDIRTVNGVVHETFHDAALGCWDDREWEECLAEAVSFKMPYALRQRFGTILVYSLPDHASALWDRFKKDFSEDYYKSIAERDRQNNIERHEEVRLRMAEYKRLKWVAEFCYGMERRWTYMAFLSSEVEREGTGPRDVVANEIAAYEPEDLARTTALADQMNENQKEVFDQVIEAVNHPVDGQKLFFVDGPGGTGKSFLLEQMLAHVRLQKKVTIAVASSGIAATLLTGGHTAHSTFRIPMKLSEFSTCSLPWQS
;
A
#
# COMPACT_ATOMS: atom_id res chain seq x y z
N MET A 1 6.94 20.58 15.23
CA MET A 1 6.67 19.30 15.92
C MET A 1 6.57 18.12 14.96
N GLN A 2 5.76 18.17 13.89
CA GLN A 2 5.58 17.05 12.95
C GLN A 2 6.89 16.54 12.32
N LYS A 3 7.76 17.42 11.80
CA LYS A 3 9.08 17.02 11.24
C LYS A 3 10.00 16.31 12.24
N LEU A 4 9.99 16.76 13.51
CA LEU A 4 10.77 16.11 14.58
C LEU A 4 10.20 14.74 14.94
N LYS A 5 8.86 14.57 14.89
CA LYS A 5 8.22 13.28 15.12
C LYS A 5 8.60 12.27 14.03
N THR A 6 8.54 12.68 12.76
CA THR A 6 8.97 11.85 11.62
C THR A 6 10.45 11.50 11.72
N LEU A 7 11.33 12.49 11.97
CA LEU A 7 12.76 12.24 12.15
C LEU A 7 13.04 11.27 13.31
N ASN A 8 12.32 11.39 14.43
CA ASN A 8 12.50 10.46 15.53
C ASN A 8 12.06 9.05 15.18
N GLN A 9 10.96 8.89 14.44
CA GLN A 9 10.51 7.59 13.95
C GLN A 9 11.55 6.97 13.03
N ASP A 10 12.08 7.73 12.08
CA ASP A 10 13.15 7.27 11.17
C ASP A 10 14.39 6.78 11.96
N LEU A 11 14.78 7.53 12.99
CA LEU A 11 15.91 7.16 13.86
C LEU A 11 15.62 5.89 14.68
N ASP A 12 14.39 5.71 15.16
CA ASP A 12 13.97 4.52 15.93
C ASP A 12 13.83 3.27 15.03
N GLU A 13 13.48 3.47 13.76
CA GLU A 13 13.51 2.44 12.72
C GLU A 13 14.95 2.12 12.24
N GLY A 14 15.96 2.69 12.88
CA GLY A 14 17.37 2.38 12.66
C GLY A 14 17.90 2.93 11.34
N VAL A 15 17.45 4.11 10.90
CA VAL A 15 17.95 4.75 9.68
C VAL A 15 19.47 5.00 9.72
N LEU A 16 20.03 5.23 10.91
CA LEU A 16 21.47 5.45 11.12
C LEU A 16 22.16 4.28 11.84
N GLY A 17 21.54 3.09 11.87
CA GLY A 17 21.98 1.95 12.68
C GLY A 17 21.16 1.79 13.97
N VAL A 18 21.42 0.73 14.75
CA VAL A 18 20.66 0.48 15.98
C VAL A 18 21.06 1.48 17.06
N VAL A 19 20.10 2.31 17.46
CA VAL A 19 20.27 3.31 18.51
C VAL A 19 20.20 2.63 19.88
N ALA A 20 21.32 2.64 20.60
CA ALA A 20 21.38 2.16 21.99
C ALA A 20 20.76 3.18 22.97
N ALA A 21 20.98 4.47 22.71
CA ALA A 21 20.33 5.55 23.45
C ALA A 21 20.21 6.81 22.59
N LYS A 22 19.17 7.61 22.83
CA LYS A 22 18.88 8.86 22.13
C LYS A 22 18.54 9.94 23.14
N VAL A 23 19.17 11.10 23.03
CA VAL A 23 18.83 12.28 23.81
C VAL A 23 18.60 13.42 22.83
N HIS A 24 17.52 14.18 22.99
CA HIS A 24 17.33 15.39 22.20
C HIS A 24 16.80 16.54 23.04
N VAL A 25 17.19 17.75 22.67
CA VAL A 25 16.76 19.01 23.29
C VAL A 25 16.24 19.93 22.21
N VAL A 26 15.09 20.55 22.46
CA VAL A 26 14.50 21.55 21.57
C VAL A 26 14.76 22.94 22.15
N GLU A 27 15.51 23.76 21.41
CA GLU A 27 15.81 25.14 21.75
C GLU A 27 14.94 26.10 20.93
N TYR A 28 14.28 27.03 21.62
CA TYR A 28 13.50 28.08 20.99
C TYR A 28 14.36 29.33 20.84
N GLN A 29 14.80 29.62 19.61
CA GLN A 29 15.61 30.80 19.33
C GLN A 29 14.72 32.05 19.29
N LYS A 30 15.14 33.16 19.92
CA LYS A 30 14.37 34.41 20.06
C LYS A 30 13.83 35.00 18.73
N ARG A 31 14.36 34.59 17.58
CA ARG A 31 13.95 35.03 16.23
C ARG A 31 14.04 33.90 15.18
N GLY A 32 14.04 32.63 15.61
CA GLY A 32 14.25 31.47 14.73
C GLY A 32 13.21 30.38 14.93
N LEU A 33 13.13 29.47 13.97
CA LEU A 33 12.36 28.23 14.13
C LEU A 33 12.95 27.40 15.27
N PRO A 34 12.15 26.53 15.93
CA PRO A 34 12.65 25.61 16.94
C PRO A 34 13.84 24.80 16.40
N HIS A 35 14.97 24.86 17.09
CA HIS A 35 16.18 24.14 16.75
C HIS A 35 16.28 22.90 17.62
N VAL A 36 16.62 21.75 17.04
CA VAL A 36 16.75 20.50 17.78
C VAL A 36 18.19 20.06 17.77
N HIS A 37 18.73 19.75 18.94
CA HIS A 37 19.98 19.02 19.08
C HIS A 37 19.63 17.57 19.40
N ILE A 38 20.06 16.63 18.56
CA ILE A 38 19.88 15.18 18.78
C ILE A 38 21.25 14.54 18.95
N LEU A 39 21.46 13.91 20.11
CA LEU A 39 22.59 13.03 20.37
C LEU A 39 22.13 11.58 20.20
N LEU A 40 22.81 10.86 19.31
CA LEU A 40 22.58 9.44 19.04
C LEU A 40 23.76 8.62 19.54
N ILE A 41 23.47 7.63 20.38
CA ILE A 41 24.44 6.64 20.84
C ILE A 41 24.09 5.34 20.12
N LEU A 42 24.86 5.00 19.09
CA LEU A 42 24.69 3.76 18.33
C LEU A 42 25.31 2.57 19.08
N ARG A 43 24.78 1.36 18.85
CA ARG A 43 25.43 0.12 19.29
C ARG A 43 26.82 0.01 18.66
N SER A 44 27.74 -0.65 19.35
CA SER A 44 29.15 -0.73 18.94
C SER A 44 29.33 -1.31 17.54
N GLU A 45 28.46 -2.22 17.12
CA GLU A 45 28.49 -2.85 15.80
C GLU A 45 28.03 -1.94 14.66
N ASP A 46 27.27 -0.89 14.98
CA ASP A 46 26.70 0.07 14.01
C ASP A 46 27.47 1.41 14.00
N LYS A 47 28.46 1.59 14.88
CA LYS A 47 29.29 2.79 14.89
C LYS A 47 30.18 2.83 13.63
N PRO A 48 30.25 3.95 12.90
CA PRO A 48 31.19 4.09 11.80
C PRO A 48 32.61 4.12 12.35
N VAL A 49 33.39 3.08 12.04
CA VAL A 49 34.79 2.94 12.48
C VAL A 49 35.78 3.03 11.32
N SER A 50 35.30 3.02 10.08
CA SER A 50 36.10 3.11 8.87
C SER A 50 35.65 4.26 7.97
N ALA A 51 36.54 4.70 7.07
CA ALA A 51 36.20 5.67 6.03
C ALA A 51 35.02 5.20 5.17
N GLU A 52 34.95 3.90 4.86
CA GLU A 52 33.85 3.31 4.11
C GLU A 52 32.51 3.43 4.85
N ASP A 53 32.50 3.21 6.16
CA ASP A 53 31.28 3.37 6.96
C ASP A 53 30.83 4.84 7.01
N VAL A 54 31.78 5.78 7.05
CA VAL A 54 31.49 7.21 6.97
C VAL A 54 30.89 7.56 5.61
N ASP A 55 31.46 7.08 4.51
CA ASP A 55 30.95 7.35 3.15
C ASP A 55 29.58 6.74 2.88
N ARG A 56 29.24 5.66 3.59
CA ARG A 56 27.88 5.09 3.59
C ARG A 56 26.87 5.98 4.28
N LEU A 57 27.26 6.73 5.30
CA LEU A 57 26.35 7.52 6.13
C LEU A 57 26.29 8.99 5.73
N VAL A 58 27.40 9.55 5.23
CA VAL A 58 27.56 10.97 4.98
C VAL A 58 28.24 11.18 3.63
N SER A 59 27.67 12.07 2.82
CA SER A 59 28.29 12.53 1.59
C SER A 59 28.57 14.03 1.65
N ALA A 60 29.64 14.43 0.97
CA ALA A 60 30.02 15.81 0.69
C ALA A 60 29.99 16.14 -0.81
N GLU A 61 29.51 15.21 -1.63
CA GLU A 61 29.34 15.34 -3.08
C GLU A 61 27.85 15.43 -3.41
N LEU A 62 27.50 16.05 -4.53
CA LEU A 62 26.12 16.02 -5.01
C LEU A 62 25.69 14.61 -5.40
N PRO A 63 24.42 14.27 -5.17
CA PRO A 63 23.81 13.10 -5.79
C PRO A 63 23.92 13.15 -7.32
N ASP A 64 23.79 11.98 -7.94
CA ASP A 64 23.60 11.87 -9.37
C ASP A 64 22.19 12.36 -9.74
N LYS A 65 22.09 13.33 -10.66
CA LYS A 65 20.83 13.95 -11.06
C LYS A 65 19.90 13.00 -11.79
N GLU A 66 20.45 12.09 -12.59
CA GLU A 66 19.67 11.15 -13.39
C GLU A 66 19.15 10.01 -12.52
N LYS A 67 19.99 9.52 -11.60
CA LYS A 67 19.62 8.41 -10.71
C LYS A 67 18.72 8.83 -9.54
N HIS A 68 18.92 10.04 -9.01
CA HIS A 68 18.24 10.51 -7.80
C HIS A 68 17.80 11.98 -7.93
N PRO A 69 16.87 12.30 -8.86
CA PRO A 69 16.49 13.68 -9.18
C PRO A 69 15.93 14.46 -7.98
N GLU A 70 15.08 13.85 -7.15
CA GLU A 70 14.50 14.52 -5.97
C GLU A 70 15.53 14.84 -4.90
N LEU A 71 16.45 13.90 -4.64
CA LEU A 71 17.52 14.10 -3.68
C LEU A 71 18.50 15.16 -4.18
N TYR A 72 18.80 15.14 -5.48
CA TYR A 72 19.63 16.15 -6.13
C TYR A 72 19.05 17.56 -5.94
N GLU A 73 17.76 17.77 -6.25
CA GLU A 73 17.08 19.05 -6.06
C GLU A 73 17.03 19.47 -4.58
N THR A 74 16.84 18.51 -3.67
CA THR A 74 16.84 18.76 -2.23
C THR A 74 18.21 19.22 -1.73
N VAL A 75 19.29 18.55 -2.15
CA VAL A 75 20.66 18.89 -1.76
C VAL A 75 21.06 20.25 -2.34
N ILE A 76 20.70 20.55 -3.60
CA ILE A 76 20.94 21.87 -4.18
C ILE A 76 20.19 22.96 -3.42
N SER A 77 18.92 22.74 -3.13
CA SER A 77 18.06 23.77 -2.52
C SER A 77 18.43 24.06 -1.07
N ASN A 78 18.96 23.07 -0.34
CA ASN A 78 19.11 23.16 1.12
C ASN A 78 20.56 23.02 1.63
N MET A 79 21.47 22.43 0.86
CA MET A 79 22.83 22.11 1.32
C MET A 79 23.92 22.92 0.62
N LEU A 80 23.58 23.75 -0.37
CA LEU A 80 24.53 24.69 -0.96
C LEU A 80 24.84 25.85 -0.02
N HIS A 81 26.13 26.10 0.21
CA HIS A 81 26.57 27.30 0.89
C HIS A 81 26.46 28.49 -0.06
N GLY A 82 25.69 29.52 0.31
CA GLY A 82 25.58 30.73 -0.51
C GLY A 82 26.93 31.42 -0.79
N PRO A 83 26.98 32.35 -1.76
CA PRO A 83 28.19 33.09 -2.09
C PRO A 83 28.70 33.82 -0.84
N CYS A 84 30.00 33.68 -0.56
CA CYS A 84 30.70 34.33 0.54
C CYS A 84 32.13 34.69 0.13
N GLY A 85 32.92 35.24 1.04
CA GLY A 85 34.29 35.64 0.74
C GLY A 85 34.31 36.89 -0.13
N GLN A 86 35.16 36.91 -1.15
CA GLN A 86 35.25 38.03 -2.09
C GLN A 86 33.96 38.24 -2.89
N GLN A 87 33.22 37.16 -3.18
CA GLN A 87 31.96 37.23 -3.93
C GLN A 87 30.82 37.86 -3.13
N ASN A 88 30.90 37.84 -1.79
CA ASN A 88 29.95 38.49 -0.92
C ASN A 88 30.55 38.71 0.49
N PRO A 89 31.29 39.82 0.69
CA PRO A 89 31.96 40.10 1.96
C PRO A 89 30.99 40.35 3.13
N ASN A 90 29.74 40.69 2.83
CA ASN A 90 28.71 41.04 3.80
C ASN A 90 27.83 39.83 4.20
N CYS A 91 28.15 38.60 3.75
CA CYS A 91 27.36 37.43 4.16
C CYS A 91 27.42 37.25 5.70
N PRO A 92 26.34 36.76 6.35
CA PRO A 92 26.35 36.48 7.79
C PRO A 92 27.43 35.48 8.23
N CYS A 93 27.95 34.71 7.28
CA CYS A 93 29.04 33.78 7.48
C CYS A 93 30.42 34.42 7.63
N MET A 94 30.64 35.65 7.14
CA MET A 94 31.95 36.31 7.19
C MET A 94 32.28 36.79 8.59
N LYS A 95 33.46 36.41 9.08
CA LYS A 95 34.07 36.94 10.31
C LYS A 95 35.54 37.23 10.04
N ASN A 96 36.01 38.44 10.35
CA ASN A 96 37.40 38.86 10.15
C ASN A 96 37.92 38.58 8.72
N GLY A 97 37.11 38.88 7.70
CA GLY A 97 37.47 38.69 6.29
C GLY A 97 37.53 37.22 5.82
N LYS A 98 37.19 36.25 6.66
CA LYS A 98 37.15 34.81 6.31
C LYS A 98 35.77 34.21 6.58
N CYS A 99 35.38 33.22 5.79
CA CYS A 99 34.15 32.48 6.07
C CYS A 99 34.33 31.68 7.36
N SER A 100 33.51 31.98 8.39
CA SER A 100 33.54 31.27 9.68
C SER A 100 33.24 29.78 9.57
N LYS A 101 32.57 29.37 8.48
CA LYS A 101 32.27 27.98 8.14
C LYS A 101 33.35 27.34 7.25
N LYS A 102 34.43 28.06 6.91
CA LYS A 102 35.57 27.61 6.08
C LYS A 102 35.12 27.10 4.71
N PHE A 103 34.34 27.90 3.98
CA PHE A 103 34.03 27.68 2.57
C PHE A 103 34.90 28.59 1.68
N PRO A 104 35.24 28.16 0.45
CA PRO A 104 35.03 26.81 -0.09
C PRO A 104 35.82 25.75 0.69
N LYS A 105 35.31 24.52 0.73
CA LYS A 105 35.94 23.37 1.37
C LYS A 105 37.07 22.85 0.49
N VAL A 106 38.11 22.34 1.14
CA VAL A 106 39.23 21.67 0.44
C VAL A 106 38.74 20.37 -0.16
N PHE A 107 39.21 20.06 -1.36
CA PHE A 107 38.96 18.78 -2.02
C PHE A 107 39.74 17.64 -1.36
N ALA A 108 39.18 16.45 -1.45
CA ALA A 108 39.80 15.22 -1.00
C ALA A 108 39.32 14.07 -1.88
N ASP A 109 40.25 13.27 -2.40
CA ASP A 109 39.92 12.13 -3.28
C ASP A 109 39.30 10.96 -2.51
N GLU A 110 39.55 10.88 -1.21
CA GLU A 110 39.06 9.83 -0.31
C GLU A 110 38.74 10.37 1.08
N THR A 111 37.94 9.62 1.83
CA THR A 111 37.64 9.95 3.23
C THR A 111 38.78 9.49 4.13
N VAL A 112 39.28 10.42 4.96
CA VAL A 112 40.38 10.17 5.91
C VAL A 112 39.86 10.32 7.34
N MET A 113 39.98 9.25 8.13
CA MET A 113 39.64 9.23 9.55
C MET A 113 40.69 10.02 10.36
N ALA A 114 40.26 10.62 11.47
CA ALA A 114 41.14 11.31 12.40
C ALA A 114 40.79 10.90 13.84
N ASP A 115 41.79 10.63 14.67
CA ASP A 115 41.61 10.00 15.98
C ASP A 115 40.81 10.86 16.99
N ASP A 116 40.76 12.18 16.80
CA ASP A 116 40.06 13.13 17.70
C ASP A 116 39.35 14.27 16.97
N LYS A 117 39.08 14.10 15.67
CA LYS A 117 38.41 15.12 14.85
C LYS A 117 37.38 14.49 13.94
N TYR A 118 36.46 15.31 13.45
CA TYR A 118 35.61 14.88 12.33
C TYR A 118 36.47 14.41 11.16
N PRO A 119 36.06 13.35 10.44
CA PRO A 119 36.74 12.90 9.24
C PRO A 119 36.88 14.02 8.21
N THR A 120 37.94 13.94 7.41
CA THR A 120 38.00 14.66 6.14
C THR A 120 37.21 13.85 5.14
N TYR A 121 36.06 14.36 4.69
CA TYR A 121 35.15 13.63 3.81
C TYR A 121 35.62 13.74 2.36
N MET A 122 35.50 12.64 1.62
CA MET A 122 35.67 12.60 0.17
C MET A 122 34.83 13.70 -0.49
N ARG A 123 35.50 14.52 -1.29
CA ARG A 123 34.94 15.67 -1.98
C ARG A 123 35.77 15.92 -3.22
N ARG A 124 35.37 15.37 -4.36
CA ARG A 124 36.08 15.55 -5.63
C ARG A 124 35.54 16.76 -6.40
N PRO A 125 36.39 17.46 -7.17
CA PRO A 125 35.94 18.56 -8.03
C PRO A 125 34.99 18.05 -9.11
N ARG A 126 34.01 18.86 -9.51
CA ARG A 126 33.17 18.59 -10.68
C ARG A 126 33.82 19.18 -11.93
N PRO A 127 33.52 18.65 -13.12
CA PRO A 127 33.95 19.30 -14.36
C PRO A 127 33.38 20.73 -14.45
N GLU A 128 34.15 21.67 -14.98
CA GLU A 128 33.66 23.04 -15.23
C GLU A 128 32.39 23.02 -16.10
N GLY A 129 31.44 23.91 -15.82
CA GLY A 129 30.16 23.99 -16.54
C GLY A 129 29.05 23.07 -15.99
N THR A 130 29.38 22.06 -15.18
CA THR A 130 28.43 20.98 -14.83
C THR A 130 27.29 21.38 -13.87
N LEU A 131 27.46 22.43 -13.06
CA LEU A 131 26.41 22.87 -12.14
C LEU A 131 26.20 24.39 -12.21
N ASN A 132 25.28 24.79 -13.09
CA ASN A 132 24.71 26.13 -13.08
C ASN A 132 23.40 26.11 -12.29
N HIS A 133 23.35 26.80 -11.15
CA HIS A 133 22.13 26.99 -10.39
C HIS A 133 21.96 28.48 -10.06
N LYS A 134 20.82 29.05 -10.47
CA LYS A 134 20.50 30.49 -10.33
C LYS A 134 21.57 31.41 -10.95
N GLY A 135 22.12 31.02 -12.11
CA GLY A 135 23.10 31.82 -12.86
C GLY A 135 24.49 31.84 -12.25
N LYS A 136 24.80 30.93 -11.31
CA LYS A 136 26.11 30.80 -10.68
C LYS A 136 26.64 29.37 -10.84
N MET A 137 27.95 29.30 -10.99
CA MET A 137 28.71 28.06 -11.07
C MET A 137 29.00 27.55 -9.66
N TRP A 138 28.60 26.30 -9.42
CA TRP A 138 28.77 25.64 -8.14
C TRP A 138 29.62 24.39 -8.29
N ASP A 139 30.30 24.04 -7.21
CA ASP A 139 31.15 22.87 -7.13
C ASP A 139 30.92 22.15 -5.79
N ASN A 140 31.27 20.87 -5.70
CA ASN A 140 31.29 20.14 -4.45
C ASN A 140 32.02 20.92 -3.33
N ALA A 141 33.03 21.74 -3.58
CA ALA A 141 33.66 22.63 -2.60
C ALA A 141 32.69 23.56 -1.84
N THR A 142 31.54 23.87 -2.42
CA THR A 142 30.53 24.77 -1.85
C THR A 142 29.40 24.05 -1.11
N ILE A 143 29.46 22.73 -1.01
CA ILE A 143 28.35 21.89 -0.54
C ILE A 143 28.55 21.50 0.92
N ASN A 144 27.50 21.63 1.72
CA ASN A 144 27.51 21.12 3.08
C ASN A 144 27.29 19.60 3.09
N LYS A 145 27.73 18.95 4.16
CA LYS A 145 27.58 17.50 4.32
C LYS A 145 26.12 17.14 4.49
N TRP A 146 25.70 16.05 3.88
CA TRP A 146 24.34 15.52 3.97
C TRP A 146 24.35 14.01 4.22
N ILE A 147 23.28 13.49 4.81
CA ILE A 147 23.17 12.07 5.18
C ILE A 147 22.86 11.25 3.92
N ASN A 148 23.74 10.30 3.60
CA ASN A 148 23.66 9.48 2.40
C ASN A 148 22.69 8.30 2.58
N LEU A 149 21.39 8.58 2.40
CA LEU A 149 20.34 7.55 2.53
C LEU A 149 20.20 6.62 1.32
N ILE A 150 20.88 6.92 0.20
CA ILE A 150 20.82 6.12 -1.04
C ILE A 150 21.34 4.70 -0.81
N ARG A 151 22.39 4.53 -0.01
CA ARG A 151 23.03 3.22 0.25
C ARG A 151 22.28 2.34 1.27
N ARG A 152 21.07 2.72 1.72
CA ARG A 152 20.28 1.95 2.71
C ARG A 152 19.54 0.74 2.10
N GLY A 153 19.34 0.69 0.78
CA GLY A 153 18.78 -0.49 0.11
C GLY A 153 19.59 -1.78 0.35
N ASP A 154 20.85 -1.65 0.79
CA ASP A 154 21.85 -2.72 0.74
C ASP A 154 21.73 -3.81 1.83
N ARG A 155 20.85 -3.65 2.85
CA ARG A 155 20.69 -4.66 3.93
C ARG A 155 19.25 -4.96 4.36
N THR A 156 18.32 -4.97 3.42
CA THR A 156 17.02 -5.63 3.64
C THR A 156 17.20 -7.14 3.69
N LYS A 157 16.22 -7.90 4.22
CA LYS A 157 16.25 -9.37 4.14
C LYS A 157 16.40 -9.88 2.70
N LEU A 158 15.85 -9.14 1.73
CA LEU A 158 15.92 -9.47 0.31
C LEU A 158 17.31 -9.17 -0.28
N THR A 159 17.87 -7.98 -0.05
CA THR A 159 19.23 -7.67 -0.55
C THR A 159 20.30 -8.46 0.19
N ALA A 160 20.07 -8.86 1.44
CA ALA A 160 20.89 -9.84 2.14
C ALA A 160 20.79 -11.26 1.56
N PHE A 161 19.65 -11.62 0.97
CA PHE A 161 19.49 -12.87 0.22
C PHE A 161 20.29 -12.84 -1.09
N PHE A 162 20.27 -11.74 -1.84
CA PHE A 162 21.13 -11.57 -3.02
C PHE A 162 22.61 -11.74 -2.68
N ASN A 163 23.05 -11.10 -1.60
CA ASN A 163 24.39 -11.24 -1.07
C ASN A 163 24.74 -12.65 -0.59
N LEU A 164 23.75 -13.44 -0.18
CA LEU A 164 23.95 -14.85 0.15
C LEU A 164 24.17 -15.66 -1.15
N CYS A 165 23.30 -15.47 -2.14
CA CYS A 165 23.40 -16.13 -3.45
C CYS A 165 24.70 -15.82 -4.20
N ALA A 166 25.20 -14.59 -4.06
CA ALA A 166 26.48 -14.18 -4.65
C ALA A 166 27.69 -14.83 -3.96
N ARG A 167 27.60 -15.13 -2.66
CA ARG A 167 28.69 -15.68 -1.86
C ARG A 167 28.76 -17.21 -1.89
N ASP A 168 27.62 -17.86 -2.03
CA ASP A 168 27.52 -19.32 -2.05
C ASP A 168 26.59 -19.79 -3.19
N PRO A 169 26.99 -19.62 -4.46
CA PRO A 169 26.14 -19.98 -5.60
C PRO A 169 25.76 -21.46 -5.64
N GLU A 170 26.66 -22.36 -5.21
CA GLU A 170 26.43 -23.80 -5.17
C GLU A 170 25.42 -24.17 -4.08
N GLY A 171 25.56 -23.60 -2.86
CA GLY A 171 24.64 -23.86 -1.76
C GLY A 171 23.26 -23.23 -1.93
N THR A 172 23.13 -22.18 -2.75
CA THR A 172 21.86 -21.49 -3.03
C THR A 172 21.27 -21.75 -4.41
N GLU A 173 21.91 -22.54 -5.28
CA GLU A 173 21.49 -22.77 -6.68
C GLU A 173 19.99 -23.06 -6.79
N ASN A 174 19.48 -23.90 -5.88
CA ASN A 174 18.09 -24.32 -5.86
C ASN A 174 17.21 -23.56 -4.85
N LEU A 175 17.68 -22.45 -4.28
CA LEU A 175 17.00 -21.75 -3.20
C LEU A 175 16.11 -20.62 -3.72
N LEU A 176 14.83 -20.69 -3.40
CA LEU A 176 13.88 -19.58 -3.57
C LEU A 176 13.87 -18.71 -2.31
N TYR A 177 13.46 -17.45 -2.45
CA TYR A 177 13.44 -16.54 -1.29
C TYR A 177 12.52 -17.03 -0.16
N LYS A 178 11.36 -17.62 -0.50
CA LYS A 178 10.43 -18.24 0.47
C LYS A 178 11.03 -19.44 1.22
N ASP A 179 12.05 -20.09 0.65
CA ASP A 179 12.69 -21.27 1.21
C ASP A 179 13.94 -20.93 2.05
N VAL A 180 14.42 -19.68 2.00
CA VAL A 180 15.58 -19.25 2.80
C VAL A 180 15.42 -19.59 4.28
N PRO A 181 14.26 -19.34 4.93
CA PRO A 181 14.07 -19.70 6.33
C PRO A 181 14.11 -21.21 6.62
N LYS A 182 14.07 -22.08 5.62
CA LYS A 182 14.25 -23.54 5.84
C LYS A 182 15.71 -23.91 6.09
N LYS A 183 16.67 -23.14 5.58
CA LYS A 183 18.11 -23.44 5.70
C LYS A 183 18.88 -22.40 6.51
N TYR A 184 18.40 -21.16 6.50
CA TYR A 184 19.08 -20.01 7.09
C TYR A 184 18.19 -19.31 8.10
N ARG A 185 18.78 -18.83 9.18
CA ARG A 185 18.15 -17.90 10.12
C ARG A 185 18.58 -16.48 9.85
N TRP A 186 17.66 -15.54 10.07
CA TRP A 186 17.98 -14.13 10.06
C TRP A 186 18.74 -13.75 11.32
N ASP A 187 19.94 -13.21 11.17
CA ASP A 187 20.67 -12.56 12.27
C ASP A 187 20.42 -11.06 12.20
N ASP A 188 19.56 -10.58 13.09
CA ASP A 188 19.15 -9.18 13.09
C ASP A 188 20.26 -8.21 13.50
N ARG A 189 21.27 -8.68 14.25
CA ARG A 189 22.43 -7.88 14.65
C ARG A 189 23.36 -7.66 13.47
N THR A 190 23.60 -8.69 12.66
CA THR A 190 24.51 -8.60 11.50
C THR A 190 23.81 -8.29 10.18
N LYS A 191 22.46 -8.27 10.19
CA LYS A 191 21.59 -8.14 9.01
C LYS A 191 21.97 -9.13 7.89
N ARG A 192 22.22 -10.39 8.27
CA ARG A 192 22.67 -11.47 7.37
C ARG A 192 21.89 -12.76 7.61
N TRP A 193 21.72 -13.52 6.54
CA TRP A 193 21.29 -14.91 6.61
C TRP A 193 22.46 -15.79 7.07
N LYS A 194 22.26 -16.58 8.13
CA LYS A 194 23.25 -17.52 8.67
C LYS A 194 22.69 -18.92 8.62
N LEU A 195 23.50 -19.89 8.21
CA LEU A 195 23.10 -21.30 8.18
C LEU A 195 22.70 -21.77 9.58
N TYR A 196 21.65 -22.58 9.68
CA TYR A 196 21.31 -23.24 10.94
C TYR A 196 22.43 -24.21 11.35
N LYS A 197 22.86 -24.13 12.61
CA LYS A 197 23.73 -25.15 13.22
C LYS A 197 22.93 -26.38 13.68
N THR A 198 21.68 -26.16 14.04
CA THR A 198 20.68 -27.17 14.39
C THR A 198 19.38 -26.73 13.72
N TYR A 199 18.77 -27.62 12.92
CA TYR A 199 17.56 -27.29 12.17
C TYR A 199 16.39 -26.99 13.12
N VAL A 200 15.65 -25.94 12.81
CA VAL A 200 14.36 -25.62 13.43
C VAL A 200 13.35 -25.47 12.30
N ALA A 201 12.20 -26.14 12.41
CA ALA A 201 11.15 -26.02 11.42
C ALA A 201 10.62 -24.57 11.38
N SER A 202 10.98 -23.83 10.34
CA SER A 202 10.49 -22.47 10.09
C SER A 202 9.93 -22.34 8.68
N LEU A 203 8.69 -21.86 8.60
CA LEU A 203 8.03 -21.51 7.35
C LEU A 203 8.37 -20.05 6.99
N GLY A 204 8.88 -19.83 5.78
CA GLY A 204 9.08 -18.49 5.27
C GLY A 204 7.76 -17.87 4.83
N GLN A 205 7.36 -16.77 5.48
CA GLN A 205 6.22 -15.98 5.04
C GLN A 205 6.71 -14.77 4.22
N LEU A 206 6.20 -14.67 3.00
CA LEU A 206 6.30 -13.46 2.20
C LEU A 206 5.22 -12.48 2.64
N VAL A 207 5.60 -11.22 2.85
CA VAL A 207 4.66 -10.14 3.17
C VAL A 207 3.54 -10.12 2.13
N HIS A 208 2.30 -9.99 2.57
CA HIS A 208 1.17 -9.81 1.67
C HIS A 208 1.30 -8.46 0.95
N VAL A 209 1.21 -8.46 -0.37
CA VAL A 209 1.25 -7.25 -1.18
C VAL A 209 -0.01 -7.19 -2.02
N SER A 210 -0.66 -6.04 -2.02
CA SER A 210 -1.87 -5.80 -2.83
C SER A 210 -1.50 -5.72 -4.32
N PRO A 211 -2.30 -6.30 -5.23
CA PRO A 211 -2.15 -6.09 -6.67
C PRO A 211 -2.25 -4.61 -7.12
N GLN A 212 -2.77 -3.72 -6.25
CA GLN A 212 -2.80 -2.27 -6.48
C GLN A 212 -1.42 -1.60 -6.31
N ASP A 213 -0.44 -2.28 -5.70
CA ASP A 213 0.98 -1.89 -5.67
C ASP A 213 1.74 -2.80 -6.65
N PRO A 214 1.67 -2.54 -7.97
CA PRO A 214 2.10 -3.48 -8.99
C PRO A 214 3.59 -3.83 -8.88
N GLU A 215 4.45 -2.84 -8.66
CA GLU A 215 5.90 -3.05 -8.54
C GLU A 215 6.25 -4.07 -7.45
N ARG A 216 5.70 -3.90 -6.25
CA ARG A 216 5.96 -4.83 -5.14
C ARG A 216 5.22 -6.15 -5.32
N PHE A 217 4.04 -6.13 -5.95
CA PHE A 217 3.24 -7.33 -6.19
C PHE A 217 3.98 -8.29 -7.12
N TYR A 218 4.42 -7.83 -8.29
CA TYR A 218 5.13 -8.70 -9.25
C TYR A 218 6.52 -9.08 -8.76
N LEU A 219 7.22 -8.21 -8.04
CA LEU A 219 8.46 -8.59 -7.34
C LEU A 219 8.20 -9.76 -6.38
N ARG A 220 7.15 -9.67 -5.54
CA ARG A 220 6.79 -10.76 -4.62
C ARG A 220 6.51 -12.06 -5.36
N ILE A 221 5.82 -12.02 -6.51
CA ILE A 221 5.57 -13.25 -7.25
C ILE A 221 6.85 -13.79 -7.88
N LEU A 222 7.69 -12.96 -8.50
CA LEU A 222 8.95 -13.41 -9.09
C LEU A 222 9.88 -14.03 -8.05
N LEU A 223 9.88 -13.54 -6.80
CA LEU A 223 10.62 -14.14 -5.68
C LEU A 223 10.17 -15.57 -5.32
N CYS A 224 8.96 -15.98 -5.73
CA CYS A 224 8.49 -17.35 -5.58
C CYS A 224 9.01 -18.30 -6.67
N HIS A 225 9.61 -17.78 -7.75
CA HIS A 225 9.98 -18.56 -8.94
C HIS A 225 11.46 -18.45 -9.30
N ARG A 226 12.11 -17.33 -8.98
CA ARG A 226 13.52 -17.06 -9.30
C ARG A 226 14.44 -17.65 -8.24
N ARG A 227 15.23 -18.63 -8.65
CA ARG A 227 16.23 -19.30 -7.80
C ARG A 227 17.54 -18.52 -7.81
N SER A 228 18.16 -18.42 -6.64
CA SER A 228 19.51 -17.88 -6.47
C SER A 228 19.81 -16.51 -7.14
N PRO A 229 18.91 -15.50 -7.13
CA PRO A 229 19.21 -14.19 -7.73
C PRO A 229 20.31 -13.48 -6.94
N LYS A 230 21.22 -12.79 -7.63
CA LYS A 230 22.34 -12.01 -7.08
C LYS A 230 22.10 -10.50 -7.16
N LEU A 231 21.16 -10.07 -7.99
CA LEU A 231 20.67 -8.69 -8.07
C LEU A 231 19.22 -8.62 -8.56
N PHE A 232 18.62 -7.43 -8.50
CA PHE A 232 17.24 -7.21 -8.98
C PHE A 232 17.07 -7.44 -10.48
N GLU A 233 18.13 -7.28 -11.27
CA GLU A 233 18.11 -7.58 -12.70
C GLU A 233 17.88 -9.07 -12.94
N ASP A 234 18.54 -9.95 -12.18
CA ASP A 234 18.35 -11.41 -12.27
C ASP A 234 16.91 -11.83 -11.99
N ILE A 235 16.18 -11.07 -11.17
CA ILE A 235 14.75 -11.31 -10.92
C ILE A 235 13.92 -11.00 -12.16
N ARG A 236 14.28 -9.94 -12.89
CA ARG A 236 13.62 -9.49 -14.12
C ARG A 236 14.11 -10.23 -15.37
N THR A 237 15.14 -11.05 -15.27
CA THR A 237 15.62 -11.86 -16.39
C THR A 237 14.75 -13.08 -16.59
N VAL A 238 14.16 -13.21 -17.78
CA VAL A 238 13.33 -14.36 -18.17
C VAL A 238 13.82 -14.89 -19.51
N ASN A 239 14.10 -16.19 -19.60
CA ASN A 239 14.63 -16.84 -20.81
C ASN A 239 15.86 -16.11 -21.41
N GLY A 240 16.71 -15.53 -20.55
CA GLY A 240 17.90 -14.78 -20.96
C GLY A 240 17.67 -13.32 -21.35
N VAL A 241 16.43 -12.83 -21.33
CA VAL A 241 16.07 -11.44 -21.64
C VAL A 241 15.79 -10.66 -20.36
N VAL A 242 16.41 -9.50 -20.21
CA VAL A 242 16.16 -8.58 -19.08
C VAL A 242 14.96 -7.69 -19.42
N HIS A 243 13.92 -7.74 -18.61
CA HIS A 243 12.73 -6.90 -18.79
C HIS A 243 12.85 -5.57 -18.04
N GLU A 244 12.16 -4.55 -18.55
CA GLU A 244 12.17 -3.19 -17.97
C GLU A 244 11.49 -3.14 -16.60
N THR A 245 10.38 -3.84 -16.42
CA THR A 245 9.63 -3.86 -15.15
C THR A 245 9.49 -5.28 -14.57
N PHE A 246 9.20 -5.39 -13.26
CA PHE A 246 8.86 -6.69 -12.66
C PHE A 246 7.55 -7.25 -13.21
N HIS A 247 6.63 -6.37 -13.63
CA HIS A 247 5.38 -6.77 -14.29
C HIS A 247 5.67 -7.55 -15.58
N ASP A 248 6.49 -6.99 -16.46
CA ASP A 248 6.75 -7.59 -17.78
C ASP A 248 7.55 -8.90 -17.65
N ALA A 249 8.47 -8.96 -16.68
CA ALA A 249 9.15 -10.19 -16.33
C ALA A 249 8.19 -11.26 -15.77
N ALA A 250 7.19 -10.88 -14.98
CA ALA A 250 6.21 -11.83 -14.45
C ALA A 250 5.33 -12.40 -15.57
N LEU A 251 4.87 -11.54 -16.49
CA LEU A 251 4.09 -11.96 -17.67
C LEU A 251 4.86 -12.94 -18.57
N GLY A 252 6.15 -12.70 -18.81
CA GLY A 252 6.97 -13.59 -19.62
C GLY A 252 7.34 -14.94 -18.97
N CYS A 253 7.01 -15.13 -17.68
CA CYS A 253 7.46 -16.29 -16.89
C CYS A 253 6.38 -17.36 -16.68
N TRP A 254 5.10 -17.03 -16.84
CA TRP A 254 4.02 -17.91 -16.42
C TRP A 254 3.45 -18.73 -17.59
N ASP A 255 3.19 -20.00 -17.29
CA ASP A 255 2.36 -20.90 -18.09
C ASP A 255 1.01 -21.04 -17.36
N ASP A 256 -0.08 -21.29 -18.09
CA ASP A 256 -1.44 -21.30 -17.54
C ASP A 256 -1.67 -22.36 -16.46
N ARG A 257 -0.74 -23.33 -16.34
CA ARG A 257 -0.69 -24.34 -15.28
C ARG A 257 -0.64 -23.74 -13.86
N GLU A 258 0.03 -22.61 -13.67
CA GLU A 258 0.17 -21.98 -12.35
C GLU A 258 -1.17 -21.44 -11.82
N TRP A 259 -2.03 -20.94 -12.71
CA TRP A 259 -3.38 -20.48 -12.34
C TRP A 259 -4.31 -21.61 -11.98
N GLU A 260 -4.17 -22.69 -12.72
CA GLU A 260 -4.93 -23.90 -12.52
C GLU A 260 -4.59 -24.54 -11.17
N GLU A 261 -3.32 -24.67 -10.82
CA GLU A 261 -2.87 -25.16 -9.52
C GLU A 261 -3.33 -24.22 -8.37
N CYS A 262 -3.20 -22.91 -8.55
CA CYS A 262 -3.62 -21.91 -7.56
C CYS A 262 -5.12 -21.96 -7.24
N LEU A 263 -5.95 -22.16 -8.26
CA LEU A 263 -7.40 -22.30 -8.11
C LEU A 263 -7.77 -23.69 -7.58
N ALA A 264 -7.12 -24.76 -8.05
CA ALA A 264 -7.33 -26.11 -7.54
C ALA A 264 -7.01 -26.22 -6.04
N GLU A 265 -5.90 -25.62 -5.60
CA GLU A 265 -5.56 -25.53 -4.17
C GLU A 265 -6.65 -24.78 -3.41
N ALA A 266 -7.10 -23.63 -3.94
CA ALA A 266 -8.12 -22.81 -3.30
C ALA A 266 -9.45 -23.54 -3.09
N VAL A 267 -9.87 -24.38 -4.05
CA VAL A 267 -11.11 -25.16 -3.97
C VAL A 267 -11.14 -26.04 -2.72
N SER A 268 -9.98 -26.55 -2.28
CA SER A 268 -9.92 -27.44 -1.11
C SER A 268 -10.24 -26.76 0.23
N PHE A 269 -10.18 -25.42 0.32
CA PHE A 269 -10.33 -24.72 1.60
C PHE A 269 -11.08 -23.38 1.56
N LYS A 270 -11.48 -22.88 0.37
CA LYS A 270 -12.20 -21.61 0.23
C LYS A 270 -13.65 -21.78 -0.18
N MET A 271 -14.50 -20.90 0.32
CA MET A 271 -15.90 -20.80 -0.08
C MET A 271 -16.04 -20.25 -1.51
N PRO A 272 -17.09 -20.61 -2.26
CA PRO A 272 -17.32 -20.19 -3.65
C PRO A 272 -17.19 -18.68 -3.91
N TYR A 273 -17.68 -17.83 -2.99
CA TYR A 273 -17.50 -16.38 -3.07
C TYR A 273 -16.02 -15.94 -3.11
N ALA A 274 -15.19 -16.49 -2.23
CA ALA A 274 -13.77 -16.18 -2.17
C ALA A 274 -13.01 -16.78 -3.36
N LEU A 275 -13.51 -17.87 -3.96
CA LEU A 275 -13.00 -18.41 -5.22
C LEU A 275 -13.29 -17.47 -6.39
N ARG A 276 -14.51 -16.91 -6.49
CA ARG A 276 -14.85 -15.91 -7.51
C ARG A 276 -14.00 -14.64 -7.40
N GLN A 277 -13.75 -14.15 -6.19
CA GLN A 277 -12.83 -13.02 -5.95
C GLN A 277 -11.40 -13.33 -6.43
N ARG A 278 -10.88 -14.53 -6.12
CA ARG A 278 -9.54 -14.96 -6.54
C ARG A 278 -9.45 -15.05 -8.06
N PHE A 279 -10.46 -15.62 -8.71
CA PHE A 279 -10.53 -15.69 -10.17
C PHE A 279 -10.58 -14.30 -10.82
N GLY A 280 -11.45 -13.40 -10.35
CA GLY A 280 -11.50 -12.02 -10.88
C GLY A 280 -10.19 -11.26 -10.70
N THR A 281 -9.47 -11.50 -9.61
CA THR A 281 -8.13 -10.93 -9.38
C THR A 281 -7.11 -11.46 -10.41
N ILE A 282 -7.13 -12.77 -10.71
CA ILE A 282 -6.28 -13.38 -11.75
C ILE A 282 -6.59 -12.73 -13.12
N LEU A 283 -7.88 -12.57 -13.45
CA LEU A 283 -8.27 -11.96 -14.73
C LEU A 283 -7.79 -10.51 -14.88
N VAL A 284 -7.86 -9.69 -13.83
CA VAL A 284 -7.55 -8.25 -13.91
C VAL A 284 -6.06 -7.98 -13.85
N TYR A 285 -5.35 -8.68 -12.97
CA TYR A 285 -3.95 -8.38 -12.69
C TYR A 285 -2.99 -9.33 -13.37
N SER A 286 -3.41 -10.54 -13.68
CA SER A 286 -2.49 -11.58 -14.15
C SER A 286 -2.68 -11.95 -15.61
N LEU A 287 -3.75 -11.47 -16.26
CA LEU A 287 -4.00 -11.57 -17.69
C LEU A 287 -3.61 -12.95 -18.27
N PRO A 288 -4.19 -14.06 -17.76
CA PRO A 288 -3.84 -15.41 -18.24
C PRO A 288 -4.05 -15.53 -19.74
N ASP A 289 -3.34 -16.41 -20.44
CA ASP A 289 -3.47 -16.53 -21.90
C ASP A 289 -4.75 -17.31 -22.28
N HIS A 290 -5.13 -18.31 -21.48
CA HIS A 290 -6.32 -19.13 -21.69
C HIS A 290 -7.35 -19.02 -20.55
N ALA A 291 -7.85 -17.81 -20.26
CA ALA A 291 -8.85 -17.60 -19.21
C ALA A 291 -10.14 -18.42 -19.38
N SER A 292 -10.54 -18.70 -20.62
CA SER A 292 -11.73 -19.50 -20.94
C SER A 292 -11.58 -20.94 -20.44
N ALA A 293 -10.41 -21.54 -20.61
CA ALA A 293 -10.11 -22.88 -20.13
C ALA A 293 -10.14 -22.94 -18.58
N LEU A 294 -9.57 -21.93 -17.91
CA LEU A 294 -9.65 -21.80 -16.46
C LEU A 294 -11.10 -21.64 -15.98
N TRP A 295 -11.89 -20.81 -16.67
CA TRP A 295 -13.31 -20.65 -16.37
C TRP A 295 -14.05 -21.98 -16.49
N ASP A 296 -13.89 -22.69 -17.61
CA ASP A 296 -14.61 -23.95 -17.84
C ASP A 296 -14.29 -25.03 -16.82
N ARG A 297 -13.05 -25.04 -16.32
CA ARG A 297 -12.64 -25.97 -15.27
C ARG A 297 -13.30 -25.69 -13.93
N PHE A 298 -13.30 -24.44 -13.47
CA PHE A 298 -13.70 -24.08 -12.10
C PHE A 298 -15.11 -23.48 -11.98
N LYS A 299 -15.83 -23.31 -13.09
CA LYS A 299 -17.15 -22.67 -13.11
C LYS A 299 -18.15 -23.30 -12.14
N LYS A 300 -18.13 -24.63 -11.95
CA LYS A 300 -19.03 -25.31 -11.00
C LYS A 300 -18.72 -24.90 -9.56
N ASP A 301 -17.45 -24.93 -9.17
CA ASP A 301 -16.98 -24.55 -7.83
C ASP A 301 -17.32 -23.09 -7.50
N PHE A 302 -17.26 -22.22 -8.50
CA PHE A 302 -17.64 -20.82 -8.38
C PHE A 302 -19.14 -20.57 -8.22
N SER A 303 -20.02 -21.57 -8.38
CA SER A 303 -21.49 -21.38 -8.37
C SER A 303 -22.22 -22.26 -7.36
N GLU A 304 -21.49 -23.04 -6.58
CA GLU A 304 -22.08 -24.01 -5.64
C GLU A 304 -23.00 -23.34 -4.61
N ASP A 305 -22.61 -22.17 -4.09
CA ASP A 305 -23.40 -21.37 -3.15
C ASP A 305 -24.69 -20.83 -3.77
N TYR A 306 -24.63 -20.34 -5.01
CA TYR A 306 -25.81 -19.88 -5.73
C TYR A 306 -26.79 -21.02 -6.02
N TYR A 307 -26.28 -22.18 -6.42
CA TYR A 307 -27.12 -23.35 -6.67
C TYR A 307 -27.84 -23.81 -5.39
N LYS A 308 -27.11 -23.94 -4.27
CA LYS A 308 -27.67 -24.30 -2.96
C LYS A 308 -28.74 -23.31 -2.50
N SER A 309 -28.43 -22.01 -2.57
CA SER A 309 -29.37 -20.94 -2.22
C SER A 309 -30.66 -20.98 -3.06
N ILE A 310 -30.55 -21.23 -4.38
CA ILE A 310 -31.72 -21.36 -5.26
C ILE A 310 -32.53 -22.60 -4.87
N ALA A 311 -31.88 -23.74 -4.65
CA ALA A 311 -32.55 -24.99 -4.30
C ALA A 311 -33.28 -24.91 -2.94
N GLU A 312 -32.68 -24.26 -1.95
CA GLU A 312 -33.30 -24.03 -0.63
C GLU A 312 -34.50 -23.09 -0.73
N ARG A 313 -34.36 -21.97 -1.45
CA ARG A 313 -35.46 -21.03 -1.69
C ARG A 313 -36.61 -21.70 -2.44
N ASP A 314 -36.31 -22.51 -3.46
CA ASP A 314 -37.31 -23.26 -4.22
C ASP A 314 -38.07 -24.22 -3.31
N ARG A 315 -37.38 -24.91 -2.40
CA ARG A 315 -37.98 -25.80 -1.41
C ARG A 315 -38.86 -25.04 -0.41
N GLN A 316 -38.39 -23.91 0.12
CA GLN A 316 -39.15 -23.11 1.09
C GLN A 316 -40.43 -22.52 0.48
N ASN A 317 -40.40 -22.18 -0.81
CA ASN A 317 -41.52 -21.52 -1.49
C ASN A 317 -42.38 -22.49 -2.33
N ASN A 318 -42.17 -23.81 -2.19
CA ASN A 318 -42.86 -24.85 -2.99
C ASN A 318 -42.80 -24.60 -4.50
N ILE A 319 -41.64 -24.14 -5.00
CA ILE A 319 -41.44 -23.89 -6.43
C ILE A 319 -40.74 -25.09 -7.06
N GLU A 320 -41.45 -25.78 -7.96
CA GLU A 320 -40.88 -26.88 -8.72
C GLU A 320 -40.18 -26.35 -9.98
N ARG A 321 -38.85 -26.43 -9.98
CA ARG A 321 -38.00 -26.08 -11.13
C ARG A 321 -37.16 -27.29 -11.53
N HIS A 322 -37.03 -27.49 -12.84
CA HIS A 322 -36.06 -28.44 -13.37
C HIS A 322 -34.64 -28.07 -12.93
N GLU A 323 -33.82 -29.10 -12.69
CA GLU A 323 -32.43 -28.94 -12.28
C GLU A 323 -31.62 -28.09 -13.27
N GLU A 324 -31.83 -28.28 -14.57
CA GLU A 324 -31.17 -27.50 -15.62
C GLU A 324 -31.45 -25.99 -15.49
N VAL A 325 -32.68 -25.62 -15.09
CA VAL A 325 -33.06 -24.22 -14.87
C VAL A 325 -32.30 -23.65 -13.67
N ARG A 326 -32.16 -24.41 -12.58
CA ARG A 326 -31.38 -23.98 -11.40
C ARG A 326 -29.91 -23.80 -11.72
N LEU A 327 -29.34 -24.71 -12.51
CA LEU A 327 -27.97 -24.61 -12.99
C LEU A 327 -27.77 -23.33 -13.81
N ARG A 328 -28.61 -23.07 -14.82
CA ARG A 328 -28.51 -21.85 -15.63
C ARG A 328 -28.65 -20.57 -14.79
N MET A 329 -29.53 -20.56 -13.79
CA MET A 329 -29.67 -19.42 -12.87
C MET A 329 -28.41 -19.20 -12.02
N ALA A 330 -27.79 -20.27 -11.52
CA ALA A 330 -26.53 -20.20 -10.77
C ALA A 330 -25.36 -19.75 -11.67
N GLU A 331 -25.31 -20.23 -12.90
CA GLU A 331 -24.34 -19.82 -13.92
C GLU A 331 -24.43 -18.33 -14.24
N TYR A 332 -25.65 -17.83 -14.46
CA TYR A 332 -25.90 -16.41 -14.70
C TYR A 332 -25.45 -15.55 -13.51
N LYS A 333 -25.84 -15.92 -12.28
CA LYS A 333 -25.45 -15.18 -11.06
C LYS A 333 -23.94 -15.14 -10.90
N ARG A 334 -23.23 -16.25 -11.15
CA ARG A 334 -21.78 -16.33 -11.11
C ARG A 334 -21.13 -15.39 -12.13
N LEU A 335 -21.54 -15.51 -13.40
CA LEU A 335 -20.97 -14.71 -14.50
C LEU A 335 -21.19 -13.22 -14.26
N LYS A 336 -22.41 -12.83 -13.87
CA LYS A 336 -22.77 -11.45 -13.51
C LYS A 336 -21.89 -10.93 -12.38
N TRP A 337 -21.71 -11.71 -11.31
CA TRP A 337 -20.90 -11.31 -10.17
C TRP A 337 -19.43 -11.08 -10.56
N VAL A 338 -18.83 -11.98 -11.33
CA VAL A 338 -17.42 -11.84 -11.76
C VAL A 338 -17.26 -10.63 -12.68
N ALA A 339 -18.20 -10.40 -13.59
CA ALA A 339 -18.20 -9.22 -14.45
C ALA A 339 -18.30 -7.92 -13.62
N GLU A 340 -19.19 -7.86 -12.64
CA GLU A 340 -19.35 -6.69 -11.74
C GLU A 340 -18.10 -6.45 -10.90
N PHE A 341 -17.50 -7.51 -10.35
CA PHE A 341 -16.28 -7.46 -9.56
C PHE A 341 -15.10 -6.91 -10.38
N CYS A 342 -14.91 -7.41 -11.60
CA CYS A 342 -13.88 -6.91 -12.51
C CYS A 342 -14.16 -5.47 -12.96
N TYR A 343 -15.44 -5.10 -13.18
CA TYR A 343 -15.83 -3.74 -13.57
C TYR A 343 -15.52 -2.70 -12.48
N GLY A 344 -15.49 -3.12 -11.21
CA GLY A 344 -15.12 -2.29 -10.08
C GLY A 344 -13.62 -2.04 -9.90
N MET A 345 -12.75 -2.63 -10.74
CA MET A 345 -11.29 -2.49 -10.62
C MET A 345 -10.71 -1.48 -11.63
N GLU A 346 -9.68 -0.72 -11.21
CA GLU A 346 -9.09 0.39 -11.99
C GLU A 346 -8.27 -0.05 -13.23
N ARG A 347 -7.75 -1.29 -13.29
CA ARG A 347 -6.98 -1.77 -14.45
C ARG A 347 -7.90 -2.33 -15.53
N ARG A 348 -7.99 -1.57 -16.63
CA ARG A 348 -8.91 -1.78 -17.74
C ARG A 348 -8.20 -2.42 -18.95
N TRP A 349 -8.87 -3.43 -19.50
CA TRP A 349 -8.84 -3.92 -20.90
C TRP A 349 -7.81 -5.01 -21.28
N THR A 350 -8.33 -6.24 -21.42
CA THR A 350 -8.09 -7.20 -22.51
C THR A 350 -9.21 -8.24 -22.54
N TYR A 351 -9.71 -8.67 -21.36
CA TYR A 351 -10.74 -9.71 -21.22
C TYR A 351 -12.21 -9.24 -21.29
N MET A 352 -12.45 -7.93 -21.43
CA MET A 352 -13.82 -7.39 -21.51
C MET A 352 -14.57 -7.90 -22.74
N ALA A 353 -13.90 -8.21 -23.86
CA ALA A 353 -14.54 -8.74 -25.06
C ALA A 353 -15.13 -10.16 -24.84
N PHE A 354 -14.44 -11.01 -24.07
CA PHE A 354 -14.88 -12.37 -23.73
C PHE A 354 -16.07 -12.36 -22.75
N LEU A 355 -16.06 -11.47 -21.76
CA LEU A 355 -17.18 -11.34 -20.81
C LEU A 355 -18.38 -10.59 -21.42
N SER A 356 -18.15 -9.65 -22.36
CA SER A 356 -19.24 -8.97 -23.08
C SER A 356 -20.03 -9.93 -23.95
N SER A 357 -19.38 -10.81 -24.74
CA SER A 357 -20.11 -11.70 -25.66
C SER A 357 -21.06 -12.68 -24.95
N GLU A 358 -20.70 -13.12 -23.75
CA GLU A 358 -21.50 -14.05 -22.95
C GLU A 358 -22.62 -13.33 -22.16
N VAL A 359 -22.37 -12.09 -21.72
CA VAL A 359 -23.33 -11.26 -20.95
C VAL A 359 -24.32 -10.54 -21.88
N GLU A 360 -23.93 -10.19 -23.10
CA GLU A 360 -24.77 -9.52 -24.10
C GLU A 360 -25.77 -10.46 -24.79
N ARG A 361 -25.67 -11.78 -24.58
CA ARG A 361 -26.51 -12.74 -25.31
C ARG A 361 -27.97 -12.75 -24.87
N GLU A 362 -28.32 -12.34 -23.65
CA GLU A 362 -29.73 -12.19 -23.23
C GLU A 362 -29.87 -11.13 -22.11
N GLY A 363 -30.43 -9.95 -22.45
CA GLY A 363 -30.98 -9.02 -21.46
C GLY A 363 -30.65 -7.55 -21.67
N THR A 364 -31.16 -6.96 -22.75
CA THR A 364 -31.21 -5.51 -22.94
C THR A 364 -32.20 -4.87 -21.96
N GLY A 365 -31.68 -4.18 -20.94
CA GLY A 365 -32.45 -3.26 -20.11
C GLY A 365 -31.51 -2.42 -19.22
N PRO A 366 -31.79 -1.11 -19.01
CA PRO A 366 -31.00 -0.29 -18.09
C PRO A 366 -31.05 -0.92 -16.70
N ARG A 367 -29.86 -1.13 -16.10
CA ARG A 367 -29.68 -1.69 -14.76
C ARG A 367 -30.55 -0.92 -13.76
N ASP A 368 -31.60 -1.55 -13.27
CA ASP A 368 -32.45 -0.96 -12.24
C ASP A 368 -31.75 -1.09 -10.88
N VAL A 369 -30.90 -0.10 -10.57
CA VAL A 369 -30.19 0.03 -9.29
C VAL A 369 -31.19 0.05 -8.13
N VAL A 370 -32.40 0.56 -8.36
CA VAL A 370 -33.49 0.62 -7.39
C VAL A 370 -34.03 -0.79 -7.10
N ALA A 371 -34.29 -1.60 -8.14
CA ALA A 371 -34.73 -2.98 -7.97
C ALA A 371 -33.67 -3.86 -7.26
N ASN A 372 -32.39 -3.61 -7.52
CA ASN A 372 -31.29 -4.34 -6.87
C ASN A 372 -31.14 -3.96 -5.38
N GLU A 373 -31.28 -2.68 -5.01
CA GLU A 373 -31.26 -2.24 -3.60
C GLU A 373 -32.46 -2.81 -2.83
N ILE A 374 -33.65 -2.83 -3.44
CA ILE A 374 -34.86 -3.38 -2.82
C ILE A 374 -34.75 -4.91 -2.63
N ALA A 375 -34.07 -5.62 -3.54
CA ALA A 375 -33.89 -7.07 -3.47
C ALA A 375 -32.69 -7.53 -2.63
N ALA A 376 -31.86 -6.61 -2.12
CA ALA A 376 -30.63 -6.93 -1.42
C ALA A 376 -30.83 -7.34 0.05
N TYR A 377 -32.01 -7.06 0.65
CA TYR A 377 -32.27 -7.27 2.07
C TYR A 377 -33.48 -8.17 2.28
N GLU A 378 -33.33 -9.21 3.10
CA GLU A 378 -34.41 -10.15 3.41
C GLU A 378 -35.45 -9.49 4.35
N PRO A 379 -36.76 -9.57 4.04
CA PRO A 379 -37.80 -8.95 4.84
C PRO A 379 -37.83 -9.39 6.30
N GLU A 380 -37.47 -10.65 6.59
CA GLU A 380 -37.41 -11.18 7.96
C GLU A 380 -36.30 -10.53 8.79
N ASP A 381 -35.14 -10.27 8.19
CA ASP A 381 -34.01 -9.62 8.86
C ASP A 381 -34.35 -8.17 9.20
N LEU A 382 -34.97 -7.47 8.26
CA LEU A 382 -35.45 -6.11 8.47
C LEU A 382 -36.54 -6.06 9.54
N ALA A 383 -37.47 -7.02 9.55
CA ALA A 383 -38.54 -7.12 10.55
C ALA A 383 -37.97 -7.33 11.96
N ARG A 384 -36.95 -8.20 12.12
CA ARG A 384 -36.23 -8.39 13.39
C ARG A 384 -35.57 -7.11 13.86
N THR A 385 -34.93 -6.36 12.95
CA THR A 385 -34.34 -5.06 13.28
C THR A 385 -35.43 -4.09 13.76
N THR A 386 -36.52 -3.92 13.02
CA THR A 386 -37.61 -3.00 13.41
C THR A 386 -38.33 -3.37 14.71
N ALA A 387 -38.34 -4.65 15.09
CA ALA A 387 -38.89 -5.09 16.38
C ALA A 387 -38.12 -4.54 17.58
N LEU A 388 -36.88 -4.08 17.38
CA LEU A 388 -36.08 -3.43 18.42
C LEU A 388 -36.47 -1.96 18.63
N ALA A 389 -37.34 -1.38 17.79
CA ALA A 389 -37.74 0.03 17.89
C ALA A 389 -38.40 0.37 19.25
N ASP A 390 -39.01 -0.62 19.92
CA ASP A 390 -39.59 -0.44 21.25
C ASP A 390 -38.53 -0.06 22.31
N GLN A 391 -37.26 -0.41 22.09
CA GLN A 391 -36.14 -0.11 22.97
C GLN A 391 -35.62 1.34 22.83
N MET A 392 -36.15 2.12 21.90
CA MET A 392 -35.80 3.53 21.76
C MET A 392 -36.26 4.33 22.99
N ASN A 393 -35.44 5.28 23.41
CA ASN A 393 -35.86 6.28 24.39
C ASN A 393 -36.80 7.34 23.76
N GLU A 394 -37.43 8.17 24.58
CA GLU A 394 -38.40 9.19 24.14
C GLU A 394 -37.83 10.12 23.06
N ASN A 395 -36.60 10.62 23.22
CA ASN A 395 -35.96 11.52 22.26
C ASN A 395 -35.64 10.81 20.93
N GLN A 396 -35.23 9.53 20.98
CA GLN A 396 -34.98 8.73 19.78
C GLN A 396 -36.28 8.44 19.03
N LYS A 397 -37.38 8.14 19.74
CA LYS A 397 -38.71 7.95 19.16
C LYS A 397 -39.20 9.22 18.49
N GLU A 398 -39.05 10.37 19.15
CA GLU A 398 -39.43 11.67 18.58
C GLU A 398 -38.69 11.95 17.25
N VAL A 399 -37.38 11.73 17.21
CA VAL A 399 -36.59 11.91 15.97
C VAL A 399 -36.99 10.88 14.91
N PHE A 400 -37.21 9.62 15.30
CA PHE A 400 -37.67 8.57 14.40
C PHE A 400 -39.00 8.96 13.73
N ASP A 401 -39.99 9.34 14.53
CA ASP A 401 -41.33 9.70 14.05
C ASP A 401 -41.29 10.90 13.11
N GLN A 402 -40.55 11.96 13.46
CA GLN A 402 -40.40 13.15 12.59
C GLN A 402 -39.77 12.82 11.23
N VAL A 403 -38.72 11.99 11.21
CA VAL A 403 -38.04 11.61 9.97
C VAL A 403 -38.91 10.67 9.12
N ILE A 404 -39.57 9.69 9.74
CA ILE A 404 -40.45 8.76 9.02
C ILE A 404 -41.69 9.46 8.48
N GLU A 405 -42.29 10.39 9.24
CA GLU A 405 -43.38 11.24 8.76
C GLU A 405 -42.93 12.07 7.55
N ALA A 406 -41.73 12.66 7.60
CA ALA A 406 -41.15 13.40 6.50
C ALA A 406 -40.94 12.55 5.23
N VAL A 407 -40.54 11.28 5.39
CA VAL A 407 -40.36 10.30 4.30
C VAL A 407 -41.70 9.81 3.73
N ASN A 408 -42.75 9.73 4.54
CA ASN A 408 -44.07 9.28 4.11
C ASN A 408 -44.90 10.41 3.48
N HIS A 409 -44.67 11.65 3.90
CA HIS A 409 -45.39 12.84 3.44
C HIS A 409 -44.39 13.89 2.91
N PRO A 410 -43.83 13.69 1.71
CA PRO A 410 -42.94 14.67 1.10
C PRO A 410 -43.72 15.95 0.76
N VAL A 411 -43.20 17.09 1.21
CA VAL A 411 -43.69 18.44 0.87
C VAL A 411 -42.54 19.15 0.16
N ASP A 412 -42.82 19.97 -0.86
CA ASP A 412 -41.80 20.69 -1.62
C ASP A 412 -40.92 21.55 -0.68
N GLY A 413 -39.62 21.20 -0.61
CA GLY A 413 -38.61 21.83 0.25
C GLY A 413 -37.51 20.86 0.71
N GLN A 414 -36.38 21.37 1.18
CA GLN A 414 -35.28 20.55 1.72
C GLN A 414 -35.54 20.18 3.18
N LYS A 415 -35.98 18.95 3.43
CA LYS A 415 -36.06 18.37 4.78
C LYS A 415 -34.70 17.76 5.16
N LEU A 416 -33.75 18.61 5.54
CA LEU A 416 -32.44 18.18 6.05
C LEU A 416 -32.51 18.05 7.58
N PHE A 417 -32.34 16.83 8.09
CA PHE A 417 -32.28 16.56 9.52
C PHE A 417 -30.83 16.36 9.97
N PHE A 418 -30.45 17.01 11.06
CA PHE A 418 -29.15 16.79 11.71
C PHE A 418 -29.39 16.25 13.13
N VAL A 419 -28.98 15.01 13.36
CA VAL A 419 -29.14 14.34 14.65
C VAL A 419 -27.82 14.43 15.42
N ASP A 420 -27.79 15.24 16.47
CA ASP A 420 -26.64 15.38 17.35
C ASP A 420 -26.84 14.60 18.66
N GLY A 421 -25.74 14.07 19.21
CA GLY A 421 -25.77 13.37 20.48
C GLY A 421 -24.38 12.92 20.94
N PRO A 422 -24.10 12.91 22.26
CA PRO A 422 -22.84 12.41 22.81
C PRO A 422 -22.48 10.97 22.39
N GLY A 423 -21.23 10.58 22.59
CA GLY A 423 -20.80 9.19 22.39
C GLY A 423 -21.61 8.22 23.26
N GLY A 424 -22.02 7.08 22.70
CA GLY A 424 -22.77 6.04 23.43
C GLY A 424 -24.28 6.24 23.52
N THR A 425 -24.86 7.31 22.95
CA THR A 425 -26.32 7.57 23.01
C THR A 425 -27.17 6.81 21.99
N GLY A 426 -26.62 5.78 21.34
CA GLY A 426 -27.39 4.94 20.40
C GLY A 426 -27.72 5.58 19.05
N LYS A 427 -26.93 6.56 18.56
CA LYS A 427 -27.16 7.17 17.22
C LYS A 427 -27.17 6.17 16.07
N SER A 428 -26.20 5.24 16.06
CA SER A 428 -26.13 4.19 15.03
C SER A 428 -27.33 3.25 15.10
N PHE A 429 -27.78 2.94 16.32
CA PHE A 429 -29.00 2.16 16.54
C PHE A 429 -30.23 2.87 15.95
N LEU A 430 -30.40 4.16 16.23
CA LEU A 430 -31.49 4.97 15.65
C LEU A 430 -31.46 4.97 14.11
N LEU A 431 -30.29 5.19 13.51
CA LEU A 431 -30.12 5.18 12.04
C LEU A 431 -30.45 3.81 11.44
N GLU A 432 -30.04 2.73 12.09
CA GLU A 432 -30.31 1.36 11.63
C GLU A 432 -31.81 1.04 11.64
N GLN A 433 -32.54 1.50 12.66
CA GLN A 433 -33.99 1.36 12.74
C GLN A 433 -34.72 2.12 11.62
N MET A 434 -34.28 3.35 11.34
CA MET A 434 -34.82 4.14 10.22
C MET A 434 -34.58 3.45 8.88
N LEU A 435 -33.36 2.95 8.64
CA LEU A 435 -33.01 2.22 7.43
C LEU A 435 -33.89 0.98 7.25
N ALA A 436 -34.05 0.17 8.30
CA ALA A 436 -34.88 -1.03 8.25
C ALA A 436 -36.35 -0.71 7.98
N HIS A 437 -36.91 0.30 8.64
CA HIS A 437 -38.30 0.72 8.45
C HIS A 437 -38.58 1.19 7.01
N VAL A 438 -37.70 2.03 6.44
CA VAL A 438 -37.85 2.53 5.06
C VAL A 438 -37.71 1.40 4.04
N ARG A 439 -36.78 0.46 4.26
CA ARG A 439 -36.59 -0.71 3.37
C ARG A 439 -37.77 -1.68 3.40
N LEU A 440 -38.40 -1.90 4.56
CA LEU A 440 -39.62 -2.71 4.67
C LEU A 440 -40.78 -2.15 3.87
N GLN A 441 -40.85 -0.82 3.72
CA GLN A 441 -41.82 -0.16 2.85
C GLN A 441 -41.48 -0.26 1.35
N LYS A 442 -40.44 -1.03 0.98
CA LYS A 442 -39.91 -1.17 -0.37
C LYS A 442 -39.46 0.16 -0.98
N LYS A 443 -39.07 1.13 -0.15
CA LYS A 443 -38.48 2.40 -0.57
C LYS A 443 -36.96 2.28 -0.61
N VAL A 444 -36.32 3.08 -1.46
CA VAL A 444 -34.86 3.14 -1.59
C VAL A 444 -34.28 4.05 -0.52
N THR A 445 -33.27 3.56 0.19
CA THR A 445 -32.48 4.34 1.15
C THR A 445 -31.02 3.98 1.02
N ILE A 446 -30.13 4.97 1.17
CA ILE A 446 -28.69 4.82 0.97
C ILE A 446 -27.98 5.17 2.27
N ALA A 447 -27.31 4.19 2.87
CA ALA A 447 -26.52 4.38 4.08
C ALA A 447 -25.07 4.74 3.73
N VAL A 448 -24.62 5.92 4.17
CA VAL A 448 -23.25 6.39 3.94
C VAL A 448 -22.56 6.83 5.22
N ALA A 449 -21.26 6.53 5.33
CA ALA A 449 -20.41 6.99 6.41
C ALA A 449 -19.11 7.63 5.88
N SER A 450 -18.42 8.38 6.73
CA SER A 450 -17.13 9.01 6.40
C SER A 450 -15.96 8.01 6.38
N SER A 451 -16.05 6.91 7.13
CA SER A 451 -15.02 5.86 7.22
C SER A 451 -15.59 4.46 6.99
N GLY A 452 -14.74 3.52 6.58
CA GLY A 452 -15.15 2.12 6.35
C GLY A 452 -15.64 1.42 7.62
N ILE A 453 -15.00 1.68 8.76
CA ILE A 453 -15.40 1.11 10.07
C ILE A 453 -16.75 1.66 10.51
N ALA A 454 -17.03 2.94 10.26
CA ALA A 454 -18.35 3.50 10.56
C ALA A 454 -19.43 2.97 9.61
N ALA A 455 -19.08 2.68 8.35
CA ALA A 455 -19.99 2.11 7.37
C ALA A 455 -20.47 0.70 7.76
N THR A 456 -19.60 -0.13 8.37
CA THR A 456 -19.97 -1.48 8.81
C THR A 456 -21.00 -1.52 9.95
N LEU A 457 -21.25 -0.39 10.62
CA LEU A 457 -22.25 -0.29 11.69
C LEU A 457 -23.69 -0.12 11.17
N LEU A 458 -23.86 0.08 9.86
CA LEU A 458 -25.16 0.25 9.20
C LEU A 458 -25.34 -0.87 8.17
N THR A 459 -26.53 -1.45 8.12
CA THR A 459 -26.84 -2.51 7.14
C THR A 459 -26.77 -1.93 5.72
N GLY A 460 -25.92 -2.52 4.87
CA GLY A 460 -25.64 -1.99 3.53
C GLY A 460 -24.88 -0.66 3.52
N GLY A 461 -24.19 -0.32 4.60
CA GLY A 461 -23.41 0.90 4.70
C GLY A 461 -22.18 0.91 3.80
N HIS A 462 -21.99 2.03 3.10
CA HIS A 462 -20.82 2.29 2.27
C HIS A 462 -20.13 3.59 2.68
N THR A 463 -18.90 3.81 2.21
CA THR A 463 -18.26 5.12 2.41
C THR A 463 -18.85 6.13 1.44
N ALA A 464 -19.08 7.38 1.88
CA ALA A 464 -19.60 8.45 1.02
C ALA A 464 -18.74 8.64 -0.24
N HIS A 465 -17.42 8.47 -0.11
CA HIS A 465 -16.47 8.51 -1.22
C HIS A 465 -16.75 7.44 -2.28
N SER A 466 -16.97 6.19 -1.86
CA SER A 466 -17.30 5.08 -2.77
C SER A 466 -18.70 5.25 -3.38
N THR A 467 -19.69 5.62 -2.58
CA THR A 467 -21.10 5.67 -3.01
C THR A 467 -21.36 6.78 -4.02
N PHE A 468 -20.88 8.00 -3.74
CA PHE A 468 -21.14 9.16 -4.59
C PHE A 468 -20.01 9.46 -5.57
N ARG A 469 -18.97 8.62 -5.60
CA ARG A 469 -17.75 8.82 -6.41
C ARG A 469 -17.18 10.23 -6.21
N ILE A 470 -17.13 10.68 -4.95
CA ILE A 470 -16.66 12.02 -4.61
C ILE A 470 -15.20 12.12 -5.08
N PRO A 471 -14.88 13.00 -6.06
CA PRO A 471 -13.55 13.05 -6.64
C PRO A 471 -12.56 13.56 -5.59
N MET A 472 -11.64 12.70 -5.17
CA MET A 472 -10.53 13.09 -4.32
C MET A 472 -9.40 13.63 -5.20
N LYS A 473 -9.15 14.94 -5.14
CA LYS A 473 -7.91 15.53 -5.66
C LYS A 473 -6.78 15.20 -4.70
N LEU A 474 -6.26 13.99 -4.80
CA LEU A 474 -5.10 13.56 -4.03
C LEU A 474 -3.84 14.16 -4.65
N SER A 475 -2.98 14.74 -3.82
CA SER A 475 -1.60 15.05 -4.16
C SER A 475 -0.68 14.22 -3.27
N GLU A 476 0.62 14.21 -3.60
CA GLU A 476 1.67 13.60 -2.76
C GLU A 476 1.74 14.17 -1.32
N PHE A 477 1.03 15.27 -1.04
CA PHE A 477 0.89 15.87 0.28
C PHE A 477 -0.42 15.52 1.00
N SER A 478 -1.33 14.78 0.36
CA SER A 478 -2.59 14.35 0.96
C SER A 478 -2.33 13.28 2.03
N THR A 479 -2.44 13.68 3.29
CA THR A 479 -2.31 12.78 4.45
C THR A 479 -3.67 12.59 5.12
N CYS A 480 -4.00 11.35 5.50
CA CYS A 480 -5.21 11.04 6.27
C CYS A 480 -4.83 10.94 7.75
N SER A 481 -5.38 11.82 8.58
CA SER A 481 -5.11 11.91 10.02
C SER A 481 -6.05 11.03 10.86
N LEU A 482 -6.26 9.77 10.46
CA LEU A 482 -6.96 8.80 11.31
C LEU A 482 -5.94 8.03 12.16
N PRO A 483 -5.92 8.19 13.50
CA PRO A 483 -5.08 7.39 14.37
C PRO A 483 -5.57 5.94 14.40
N TRP A 484 -4.62 5.00 14.36
CA TRP A 484 -4.87 3.58 14.56
C TRP A 484 -5.37 3.38 16.00
N GLN A 485 -6.61 2.91 16.18
CA GLN A 485 -7.09 2.42 17.48
C GLN A 485 -6.80 0.93 17.54
N SER A 486 -5.90 0.55 18.44
CA SER A 486 -5.58 -0.82 18.85
C SER A 486 -6.73 -1.46 19.63
#